data_AF-A0A820J1Q9-F1
#
_entry.id   AF-A0A820J1Q9-F1
#
_cell.length_a   1.000
_cell.length_b   1.000
_cell.length_c   1.000
_cell.angle_alpha   90.00
_cell.angle_beta   90.00
_cell.angle_gamma   90.00
#
_symmetry.space_group_name_H-M   'P 1'
#
loop_
_entity.id
_entity.type
_entity.pdbx_description
1 polymer ?
#
loop_
_entity_poly.entity_id
_entity_poly.type
_entity_poly.pdbx_seq_one_letter_code
_entity_poly.pdbx_strand_id
1 'polypeptide(L)'
;MLIIRRGNETLDLDSINDDTISTNNSLILFFPEMTLERNRTNGILILSWFIGVSIRITPILITNALVLNIDISVSGLYQNRTFGLLGLYDNDPTNDLRAQNGTIIGLSNTLTIEQIHRQFGQTWAINPNDSLFHYETGDSAANYAQQNLLYIPLFTYPEPSVSQVNSILAACNIESSSSNRSIWTIAQQTCYYDIAVTNNTSLGQASAIAADNIIQVSIDQRNPPEFNLDLPLIIIINESTPMIINFTAVSQYTSNIVYNLIRGPFSATFDNETAIFYWQNPSLNDSNTAIRVTARDTLYNLLSTHELVVHIVGRNIDETTTSTSSTTSTTTTTTSTTSSSRESSDGYVILVSSIFVLMNIIEIFYYC
;
A
#
# COMPACT_ATOMS: atom_id res chain seq x y z
N MET A 1 -10.61 0.43 16.16
CA MET A 1 -10.38 1.88 16.12
C MET A 1 -9.24 2.16 15.16
N LEU A 2 -9.58 2.60 13.94
CA LEU A 2 -8.60 3.10 12.97
C LEU A 2 -8.62 4.63 12.99
N ILE A 3 -7.49 5.22 13.36
CA ILE A 3 -7.34 6.67 13.49
C ILE A 3 -6.49 7.21 12.34
N ILE A 4 -6.98 8.26 11.69
CA ILE A 4 -6.18 9.10 10.80
C ILE A 4 -5.84 10.40 11.53
N ARG A 5 -4.56 10.80 11.49
CA ARG A 5 -4.13 12.12 11.94
C ARG A 5 -3.75 12.97 10.73
N ARG A 6 -4.35 14.15 10.60
CA ARG A 6 -4.04 15.15 9.58
C ARG A 6 -3.61 16.44 10.27
N GLY A 7 -2.29 16.64 10.39
CA GLY A 7 -1.77 17.73 11.21
C GLY A 7 -2.25 17.58 12.66
N ASN A 8 -3.07 18.53 13.13
CA ASN A 8 -3.67 18.48 14.47
C ASN A 8 -5.08 17.85 14.50
N GLU A 9 -5.65 17.50 13.35
CA GLU A 9 -6.96 16.86 13.27
C GLU A 9 -6.81 15.36 13.49
N THR A 10 -7.70 14.78 14.30
CA THR A 10 -7.80 13.34 14.50
C THR A 10 -9.17 12.88 14.01
N LEU A 11 -9.16 11.91 13.12
CA LEU A 11 -10.33 11.40 12.44
C LEU A 11 -10.46 9.91 12.75
N ASP A 12 -11.50 9.52 13.49
CA ASP A 12 -11.79 8.11 13.81
C ASP A 12 -12.69 7.49 12.73
N LEU A 13 -12.11 6.61 11.91
CA LEU A 13 -12.82 6.00 10.79
C LEU A 13 -13.90 5.00 11.21
N ASP A 14 -13.88 4.55 12.47
CA ASP A 14 -14.92 3.68 13.01
C ASP A 14 -16.12 4.49 13.56
N SER A 15 -15.96 5.80 13.81
CA SER A 15 -17.03 6.68 14.35
C SER A 15 -17.66 7.64 13.33
N ILE A 16 -17.12 7.73 12.11
CA ILE A 16 -17.63 8.66 11.08
C ILE A 16 -18.86 8.10 10.38
N ASN A 17 -19.98 8.80 10.58
CA ASN A 17 -21.18 8.72 9.77
C ASN A 17 -21.19 9.76 8.62
N ASP A 18 -20.11 10.53 8.47
CA ASP A 18 -20.01 11.63 7.51
C ASP A 18 -19.54 11.10 6.14
N ASP A 19 -20.49 11.04 5.22
CA ASP A 19 -20.41 10.42 3.90
C ASP A 19 -19.73 11.34 2.88
N THR A 20 -18.49 11.05 2.49
CA THR A 20 -17.93 11.56 1.22
C THR A 20 -17.79 10.46 0.17
N ILE A 21 -18.88 9.70 -0.01
CA ILE A 21 -19.10 8.56 -0.92
C ILE A 21 -18.88 7.21 -0.21
N SER A 22 -19.83 6.88 0.68
CA SER A 22 -20.15 5.49 1.01
C SER A 22 -20.83 4.85 -0.21
N THR A 23 -20.12 3.97 -0.91
CA THR A 23 -20.83 2.82 -1.49
C THR A 23 -21.01 1.83 -0.36
N ASN A 24 -22.16 1.15 -0.25
CA ASN A 24 -22.70 0.46 0.94
C ASN A 24 -21.74 -0.41 1.82
N ASN A 25 -20.48 -0.63 1.44
CA ASN A 25 -19.47 -1.37 2.20
C ASN A 25 -18.03 -0.76 2.22
N SER A 26 -17.80 0.40 1.60
CA SER A 26 -16.48 1.06 1.54
C SER A 26 -16.56 2.51 1.99
N LEU A 27 -15.63 2.93 2.84
CA LEU A 27 -15.38 4.33 3.19
C LEU A 27 -14.24 4.85 2.32
N ILE A 28 -14.48 5.93 1.58
CA ILE A 28 -13.47 6.55 0.73
C ILE A 28 -13.24 7.99 1.18
N LEU A 29 -11.98 8.33 1.46
CA LEU A 29 -11.52 9.66 1.82
C LEU A 29 -10.56 10.16 0.74
N PHE A 30 -10.78 11.41 0.34
CA PHE A 30 -9.99 12.06 -0.70
C PHE A 30 -9.15 13.17 -0.10
N PHE A 31 -7.84 13.07 -0.29
CA PHE A 31 -6.86 14.11 -0.04
C PHE A 31 -6.35 14.64 -1.40
N PRO A 32 -5.73 15.83 -1.45
CA PRO A 32 -5.21 16.37 -2.72
C PRO A 32 -4.17 15.44 -3.36
N GLU A 33 -3.33 14.80 -2.53
CA GLU A 33 -2.22 13.95 -3.00
C GLU A 33 -2.49 12.44 -2.89
N MET A 34 -3.61 12.04 -2.30
CA MET A 34 -3.85 10.64 -1.94
C MET A 34 -5.35 10.34 -1.81
N THR A 35 -5.76 9.16 -2.26
CA THR A 35 -7.03 8.56 -1.90
C THR A 35 -6.82 7.47 -0.86
N LEU A 36 -7.66 7.43 0.16
CA LEU A 36 -7.73 6.36 1.14
C LEU A 36 -9.07 5.66 1.01
N GLU A 37 -9.05 4.35 0.83
CA GLU A 37 -10.24 3.50 0.79
C GLU A 37 -10.16 2.45 1.88
N ARG A 38 -11.21 2.30 2.66
CA ARG A 38 -11.35 1.24 3.65
C ARG A 38 -12.60 0.41 3.37
N ASN A 39 -12.43 -0.89 3.23
CA ASN A 39 -13.55 -1.83 3.22
C ASN A 39 -14.01 -2.10 4.66
N ARG A 40 -15.28 -1.82 4.95
CA ARG A 40 -15.83 -1.93 6.32
C ARG A 40 -16.09 -3.38 6.75
N THR A 41 -16.25 -4.31 5.81
CA THR A 41 -16.48 -5.73 6.11
C THR A 41 -15.21 -6.47 6.51
N ASN A 42 -14.13 -6.31 5.74
CA ASN A 42 -12.89 -7.06 5.95
C ASN A 42 -11.73 -6.20 6.49
N GLY A 43 -11.93 -4.89 6.66
CA GLY A 43 -10.93 -3.99 7.23
C GLY A 43 -9.77 -3.65 6.30
N ILE A 44 -9.77 -4.13 5.05
CA ILE A 44 -8.72 -3.81 4.07
C ILE A 44 -8.65 -2.29 3.88
N LEU A 45 -7.43 -1.77 3.94
CA LEU A 45 -7.11 -0.37 3.70
C LEU A 45 -6.29 -0.25 2.41
N ILE A 46 -6.66 0.66 1.52
CA ILE A 46 -5.94 0.97 0.29
C ILE A 46 -5.58 2.45 0.34
N LEU A 47 -4.29 2.74 0.24
CA LEU A 47 -3.75 4.07 0.03
C LEU A 47 -3.31 4.15 -1.43
N SER A 48 -3.77 5.16 -2.16
CA SER A 48 -3.39 5.39 -3.55
C SER A 48 -2.93 6.83 -3.67
N TRP A 49 -1.68 7.04 -4.04
CA TRP A 49 -1.17 8.37 -4.35
C TRP A 49 -1.30 8.65 -5.84
N PHE A 50 -1.61 9.90 -6.20
CA PHE A 50 -1.72 10.32 -7.61
C PHE A 50 -0.41 10.11 -8.39
N ILE A 51 0.72 9.93 -7.70
CA ILE A 51 2.00 9.63 -8.34
C ILE A 51 2.08 8.19 -8.87
N GLY A 52 0.98 7.42 -8.82
CA GLY A 52 0.95 6.05 -9.31
C GLY A 52 1.57 5.03 -8.35
N VAL A 53 1.53 5.31 -7.04
CA VAL A 53 1.94 4.37 -5.99
C VAL A 53 0.70 3.99 -5.19
N SER A 54 0.54 2.72 -4.87
CA SER A 54 -0.53 2.25 -4.00
C SER A 54 -0.03 1.24 -2.97
N ILE A 55 -0.53 1.36 -1.74
CA ILE A 55 -0.27 0.44 -0.65
C ILE A 55 -1.60 -0.15 -0.22
N ARG A 56 -1.71 -1.47 -0.24
CA ARG A 56 -2.83 -2.23 0.33
C ARG A 56 -2.38 -2.83 1.65
N ILE A 57 -3.18 -2.65 2.69
CA ILE A 57 -2.96 -3.24 4.00
C ILE A 57 -4.14 -4.17 4.28
N THR A 58 -3.85 -5.46 4.43
CA THR A 58 -4.85 -6.50 4.70
C THR A 58 -4.69 -6.98 6.14
N PRO A 59 -5.61 -6.62 7.06
CA PRO A 59 -5.57 -7.09 8.43
C PRO A 59 -6.12 -8.52 8.52
N ILE A 60 -5.39 -9.38 9.23
CA ILE A 60 -5.77 -10.76 9.49
C ILE A 60 -5.89 -10.93 10.99
N LEU A 61 -7.14 -11.10 11.44
CA LEU A 61 -7.50 -11.12 12.85
C LEU A 61 -7.97 -12.52 13.22
N ILE A 62 -7.25 -13.18 14.12
CA ILE A 62 -7.69 -14.43 14.75
C ILE A 62 -7.68 -14.25 16.25
N THR A 63 -8.85 -14.24 16.88
CA THR A 63 -9.09 -14.14 18.34
C THR A 63 -8.22 -13.10 19.06
N ASN A 64 -6.95 -13.41 19.35
CA ASN A 64 -5.98 -12.56 20.07
C ASN A 64 -4.68 -12.31 19.26
N ALA A 65 -4.71 -12.48 17.94
CA ALA A 65 -3.58 -12.25 17.05
C ALA A 65 -4.01 -11.35 15.87
N LEU A 66 -3.15 -10.39 15.55
CA LEU A 66 -3.25 -9.52 14.38
C LEU A 66 -1.98 -9.67 13.55
N VAL A 67 -2.14 -10.06 12.29
CA VAL A 67 -1.09 -10.02 11.28
C VAL A 67 -1.52 -9.03 10.20
N LEU A 68 -0.56 -8.26 9.68
CA LEU A 68 -0.79 -7.30 8.61
C LEU A 68 -0.02 -7.74 7.38
N ASN A 69 -0.71 -7.97 6.27
CA ASN A 69 -0.08 -8.03 4.95
C ASN A 69 -0.03 -6.63 4.36
N ILE A 70 1.10 -6.30 3.76
CA ILE A 70 1.33 -5.01 3.10
C ILE A 70 1.75 -5.31 1.67
N ASP A 71 0.91 -4.89 0.73
CA ASP A 71 1.13 -5.07 -0.70
C ASP A 71 1.39 -3.70 -1.31
N ILE A 72 2.41 -3.60 -2.16
CA ILE A 72 2.78 -2.36 -2.84
C ILE A 72 2.61 -2.56 -4.34
N SER A 73 1.96 -1.58 -4.98
CA SER A 73 1.82 -1.50 -6.43
C SER A 73 2.36 -0.15 -6.90
N VAL A 74 3.12 -0.16 -7.98
CA VAL A 74 3.68 1.04 -8.61
C VAL A 74 3.32 1.07 -10.08
N SER A 75 3.12 2.26 -10.63
CA SER A 75 2.88 2.47 -12.06
C SER A 75 4.08 1.99 -12.88
N GLY A 76 3.82 1.52 -14.11
CA GLY A 76 4.86 1.19 -15.09
C GLY A 76 5.82 2.34 -15.39
N LEU A 77 5.45 3.59 -15.08
CA LEU A 77 6.35 4.75 -15.13
C LEU A 77 7.59 4.63 -14.21
N TYR A 78 7.54 3.74 -13.21
CA TYR A 78 8.65 3.43 -12.31
C TYR A 78 9.48 2.22 -12.75
N GLN A 79 9.22 1.63 -13.91
CA GLN A 79 10.03 0.52 -14.42
C GLN A 79 11.50 0.94 -14.53
N ASN A 80 12.41 0.11 -14.00
CA ASN A 80 13.84 0.41 -13.85
C ASN A 80 14.17 1.61 -12.94
N ARG A 81 13.25 2.03 -12.07
CA ARG A 81 13.42 3.22 -11.20
C ARG A 81 13.16 2.95 -9.72
N THR A 82 12.88 1.70 -9.33
CA THR A 82 12.72 1.32 -7.93
C THR A 82 14.02 0.79 -7.36
N PHE A 83 14.22 0.97 -6.05
CA PHE A 83 15.34 0.40 -5.31
C PHE A 83 14.87 0.10 -3.90
N GLY A 84 15.25 -1.05 -3.35
CA GLY A 84 14.88 -1.43 -1.99
C GLY A 84 14.73 -2.93 -1.84
N LEU A 85 13.98 -3.33 -0.82
CA LEU A 85 13.67 -4.74 -0.56
C LEU A 85 12.81 -5.40 -1.64
N LEU A 86 12.20 -4.62 -2.54
CA LEU A 86 11.33 -5.08 -3.63
C LEU A 86 11.99 -5.02 -5.03
N GLY A 87 13.31 -4.77 -5.12
CA GLY A 87 14.04 -4.86 -6.39
C GLY A 87 13.94 -3.64 -7.32
N LEU A 88 14.38 -3.82 -8.57
CA LEU A 88 14.53 -2.76 -9.58
C LEU A 88 13.30 -2.55 -10.48
N TYR A 89 12.32 -3.46 -10.38
CA TYR A 89 11.14 -3.48 -11.25
C TYR A 89 11.52 -3.41 -12.73
N ASP A 90 12.37 -4.34 -13.16
CA ASP A 90 12.87 -4.48 -14.53
C ASP A 90 12.49 -5.82 -15.19
N ASN A 91 11.70 -6.62 -14.49
CA ASN A 91 11.31 -7.99 -14.87
C ASN A 91 12.49 -8.98 -14.95
N ASP A 92 13.59 -8.71 -14.23
CA ASP A 92 14.75 -9.60 -14.13
C ASP A 92 15.02 -10.03 -12.67
N PRO A 93 14.55 -11.22 -12.26
CA PRO A 93 14.72 -11.69 -10.88
C PRO A 93 16.19 -11.98 -10.52
N THR A 94 17.10 -12.01 -11.50
CA THR A 94 18.51 -12.34 -11.26
C THR A 94 19.27 -11.21 -10.55
N ASN A 95 18.70 -10.00 -10.53
CA ASN A 95 19.34 -8.82 -9.97
C ASN A 95 18.59 -8.21 -8.77
N ASP A 96 17.46 -8.78 -8.37
CA ASP A 96 16.60 -8.21 -7.32
C ASP A 96 17.24 -8.17 -5.93
N LEU A 97 18.13 -9.13 -5.62
CA LEU A 97 18.92 -9.13 -4.39
C LEU A 97 20.12 -8.18 -4.51
N ARG A 98 19.82 -6.91 -4.79
CA ARG A 98 20.77 -5.81 -4.88
C ARG A 98 20.82 -5.04 -3.57
N ALA A 99 21.98 -5.08 -2.91
CA ALA A 99 22.24 -4.31 -1.70
C ALA A 99 22.21 -2.79 -1.97
N GLN A 100 22.04 -1.98 -0.93
CA GLN A 100 21.98 -0.51 -1.05
C GLN A 100 23.22 0.12 -1.71
N ASN A 101 24.40 -0.52 -1.58
CA ASN A 101 25.63 -0.09 -2.25
C ASN A 101 25.70 -0.45 -3.75
N GLY A 102 24.65 -1.08 -4.28
CA GLY A 102 24.52 -1.49 -5.68
C GLY A 102 25.02 -2.90 -6.00
N THR A 103 25.58 -3.64 -5.03
CA THR A 103 26.11 -5.00 -5.22
C THR A 103 24.98 -6.02 -5.31
N ILE A 104 24.98 -6.86 -6.34
CA ILE A 104 24.08 -8.03 -6.45
C ILE A 104 24.73 -9.20 -5.71
N ILE A 105 24.06 -9.74 -4.69
CA ILE A 105 24.68 -10.75 -3.81
C ILE A 105 24.53 -12.19 -4.32
N GLY A 106 23.66 -12.43 -5.30
CA GLY A 106 23.46 -13.73 -5.94
C GLY A 106 21.99 -14.00 -6.25
N LEU A 107 21.72 -15.19 -6.80
CA LEU A 107 20.35 -15.66 -7.05
C LEU A 107 19.73 -16.15 -5.73
N SER A 108 18.44 -15.89 -5.53
CA SER A 108 17.70 -16.25 -4.30
C SER A 108 17.86 -17.74 -3.94
N ASN A 109 17.78 -18.63 -4.92
CA ASN A 109 17.91 -20.08 -4.75
C ASN A 109 19.34 -20.59 -4.45
N THR A 110 20.35 -19.72 -4.55
CA THR A 110 21.76 -20.07 -4.25
C THR A 110 22.22 -19.58 -2.88
N LEU A 111 21.42 -18.75 -2.22
CA LEU A 111 21.77 -18.08 -0.97
C LEU A 111 21.03 -18.69 0.22
N THR A 112 21.68 -18.72 1.37
CA THR A 112 21.01 -19.01 2.63
C THR A 112 20.16 -17.82 3.08
N ILE A 113 19.11 -18.06 3.86
CA ILE A 113 18.27 -17.00 4.45
C ILE A 113 19.12 -16.02 5.27
N GLU A 114 20.15 -16.51 5.97
CA GLU A 114 21.07 -15.66 6.72
C GLU A 114 21.86 -14.71 5.80
N GLN A 115 22.36 -15.21 4.66
CA GLN A 115 23.03 -14.36 3.68
C GLN A 115 22.09 -13.30 3.11
N ILE A 116 20.87 -13.69 2.74
CA ILE A 116 19.88 -12.72 2.23
C ILE A 116 19.56 -11.67 3.29
N HIS A 117 19.33 -12.08 4.54
CA HIS A 117 19.06 -11.16 5.63
C HIS A 117 20.23 -10.19 5.87
N ARG A 118 21.47 -10.69 6.01
CA ARG A 118 22.61 -9.86 6.43
C ARG A 118 23.23 -9.06 5.28
N GLN A 119 23.32 -9.63 4.09
CA GLN A 119 24.05 -9.04 2.96
C GLN A 119 23.14 -8.24 2.02
N PHE A 120 21.82 -8.46 2.07
CA PHE A 120 20.83 -7.69 1.32
C PHE A 120 19.87 -6.94 2.24
N GLY A 121 19.06 -7.65 3.03
CA GLY A 121 17.97 -7.05 3.82
C GLY A 121 18.44 -5.95 4.78
N GLN A 122 19.44 -6.24 5.59
CA GLN A 122 20.00 -5.28 6.56
C GLN A 122 20.67 -4.07 5.90
N THR A 123 21.09 -4.17 4.63
CA THR A 123 21.69 -3.03 3.93
C THR A 123 20.66 -1.95 3.58
N TRP A 124 19.37 -2.30 3.57
CA TRP A 124 18.26 -1.38 3.33
C TRP A 124 17.66 -0.79 4.61
N ALA A 125 18.27 -1.02 5.77
CA ALA A 125 17.86 -0.37 7.01
C ALA A 125 18.04 1.14 6.90
N ILE A 126 16.99 1.91 7.22
CA ILE A 126 17.01 3.37 7.14
C ILE A 126 17.78 3.98 8.30
N ASN A 127 18.33 5.19 8.09
CA ASN A 127 18.72 6.03 9.21
C ASN A 127 17.47 6.44 9.98
N PRO A 128 17.43 6.37 11.32
CA PRO A 128 16.29 6.85 12.10
C PRO A 128 15.86 8.29 11.79
N ASN A 129 16.80 9.15 11.40
CA ASN A 129 16.52 10.54 11.01
C ASN A 129 15.78 10.67 9.67
N ASP A 130 15.82 9.63 8.84
CA ASP A 130 15.16 9.59 7.53
C ASP A 130 13.77 8.93 7.61
N SER A 131 13.31 8.55 8.81
CA SER A 131 12.00 7.92 8.98
C SER A 131 10.86 8.87 8.60
N LEU A 132 9.94 8.36 7.77
CA LEU A 132 8.72 9.06 7.38
C LEU A 132 7.52 8.72 8.29
N PHE A 133 7.72 7.84 9.27
CA PHE A 133 6.65 7.44 10.18
C PHE A 133 6.42 8.47 11.29
N HIS A 134 5.16 8.60 11.67
CA HIS A 134 4.76 9.36 12.85
C HIS A 134 4.91 8.48 14.09
N TYR A 135 5.47 9.05 15.16
CA TYR A 135 5.64 8.39 16.45
C TYR A 135 4.92 9.20 17.54
N GLU A 136 4.35 8.50 18.52
CA GLU A 136 3.75 9.14 19.69
C GLU A 136 4.81 9.84 20.56
N THR A 137 4.35 10.70 21.47
CA THR A 137 5.25 11.42 22.37
C THR A 137 6.08 10.44 23.20
N GLY A 138 7.41 10.54 23.11
CA GLY A 138 8.35 9.66 23.80
C GLY A 138 8.91 8.54 22.92
N ASP A 139 8.35 8.33 21.72
CA ASP A 139 8.84 7.36 20.76
C ASP A 139 9.54 8.00 19.56
N SER A 140 10.41 7.21 18.93
CA SER A 140 11.10 7.58 17.70
C SER A 140 11.59 6.36 16.94
N ALA A 141 11.94 6.53 15.67
CA ALA A 141 12.62 5.50 14.88
C ALA A 141 13.91 4.98 15.56
N ALA A 142 14.59 5.82 16.35
CA ALA A 142 15.82 5.44 17.04
C ALA A 142 15.56 4.41 18.14
N ASN A 143 14.40 4.46 18.81
CA ASN A 143 14.03 3.48 19.84
C ASN A 143 13.98 2.07 19.23
N TYR A 144 13.33 1.92 18.08
CA TYR A 144 13.21 0.65 17.37
C TYR A 144 14.54 0.20 16.75
N ALA A 145 15.31 1.13 16.18
CA ALA A 145 16.64 0.81 15.64
C ALA A 145 17.58 0.28 16.74
N GLN A 146 17.52 0.83 17.95
CA GLN A 146 18.33 0.38 19.09
C GLN A 146 17.89 -1.00 19.61
N GLN A 147 16.58 -1.28 19.67
CA GLN A 147 16.07 -2.61 20.02
C GLN A 147 16.60 -3.70 19.08
N ASN A 148 16.74 -3.37 17.78
CA ASN A 148 17.27 -4.29 16.79
C ASN A 148 18.77 -4.60 16.97
N LEU A 149 19.56 -3.73 17.61
CA LEU A 149 21.01 -3.97 17.81
C LEU A 149 21.30 -5.15 18.73
N LEU A 150 20.39 -5.45 19.66
CA LEU A 150 20.51 -6.57 20.59
C LEU A 150 19.86 -7.86 20.05
N TYR A 151 19.08 -7.75 18.99
CA TYR A 151 18.40 -8.88 18.38
C TYR A 151 19.36 -9.64 17.45
N ILE A 152 19.59 -10.91 17.75
CA ILE A 152 20.34 -11.83 16.88
C ILE A 152 19.32 -12.80 16.28
N PRO A 153 19.03 -12.70 14.97
CA PRO A 153 18.09 -13.60 14.35
C PRO A 153 18.58 -15.04 14.37
N LEU A 154 17.66 -15.96 14.64
CA LEU A 154 17.89 -17.39 14.53
C LEU A 154 17.44 -17.87 13.15
N PHE A 155 18.40 -18.31 12.34
CA PHE A 155 18.14 -18.82 10.98
C PHE A 155 18.00 -20.35 10.93
N THR A 156 17.99 -21.00 12.08
CA THR A 156 17.70 -22.43 12.19
C THR A 156 16.21 -22.64 12.43
N TYR A 157 15.68 -23.73 11.89
CA TYR A 157 14.30 -24.11 12.14
C TYR A 157 14.08 -24.44 13.63
N PRO A 158 12.99 -23.99 14.26
CA PRO A 158 12.74 -24.25 15.66
C PRO A 158 12.42 -25.73 15.91
N GLU A 159 12.97 -26.29 16.98
CA GLU A 159 12.70 -27.65 17.44
C GLU A 159 11.92 -27.60 18.76
N PRO A 160 10.57 -27.54 18.72
CA PRO A 160 9.75 -27.49 19.91
C PRO A 160 9.80 -28.81 20.69
N SER A 161 9.35 -28.79 21.95
CA SER A 161 9.39 -30.00 22.78
C SER A 161 8.47 -31.10 22.21
N VAL A 162 8.84 -32.37 22.42
CA VAL A 162 8.10 -33.53 21.88
C VAL A 162 6.61 -33.49 22.26
N SER A 163 6.28 -32.97 23.45
CA SER A 163 4.89 -32.83 23.90
C SER A 163 4.09 -31.76 23.14
N GLN A 164 4.75 -30.79 22.52
CA GLN A 164 4.11 -29.71 21.75
C GLN A 164 3.95 -30.04 20.27
N VAL A 165 4.85 -30.86 19.69
CA VAL A 165 4.89 -31.13 18.24
C VAL A 165 3.52 -31.53 17.68
N ASN A 166 2.85 -32.52 18.27
CA ASN A 166 1.55 -32.98 17.76
C ASN A 166 0.48 -31.88 17.79
N SER A 167 0.47 -31.04 18.82
CA SER A 167 -0.46 -29.91 18.90
C SER A 167 -0.16 -28.82 17.87
N ILE A 168 1.11 -28.59 17.55
CA ILE A 168 1.53 -27.62 16.53
C ILE A 168 1.17 -28.13 15.14
N LEU A 169 1.50 -29.40 14.84
CA LEU A 169 1.15 -30.03 13.56
C LEU A 169 -0.36 -29.97 13.31
N ALA A 170 -1.16 -30.33 14.31
CA ALA A 170 -2.62 -30.24 14.23
C ALA A 170 -3.11 -28.79 14.02
N ALA A 171 -2.55 -27.82 14.73
CA ALA A 171 -2.92 -26.41 14.61
C ALA A 171 -2.65 -25.83 13.21
N CYS A 172 -1.61 -26.32 12.54
CA CYS A 172 -1.19 -25.88 11.21
C CYS A 172 -1.72 -26.78 10.07
N ASN A 173 -2.66 -27.68 10.35
CA ASN A 173 -3.21 -28.63 9.37
C ASN A 173 -2.10 -29.46 8.67
N ILE A 174 -1.11 -29.92 9.44
CA ILE A 174 -0.04 -30.80 8.98
C ILE A 174 -0.31 -32.21 9.50
N GLU A 175 -0.27 -33.18 8.61
CA GLU A 175 -0.40 -34.60 8.97
C GLU A 175 0.66 -35.00 10.00
N SER A 176 0.24 -35.65 11.09
CA SER A 176 1.13 -36.06 12.19
C SER A 176 2.25 -37.02 11.76
N SER A 177 2.07 -37.72 10.65
CA SER A 177 3.06 -38.61 10.04
C SER A 177 4.08 -37.87 9.15
N SER A 178 3.84 -36.60 8.84
CA SER A 178 4.69 -35.78 7.98
C SER A 178 5.89 -35.25 8.77
N SER A 179 7.04 -35.85 8.52
CA SER A 179 8.34 -35.41 9.08
C SER A 179 9.20 -34.63 8.08
N ASN A 180 8.86 -34.70 6.78
CA ASN A 180 9.57 -33.97 5.74
C ASN A 180 8.98 -32.57 5.60
N ARG A 181 9.70 -31.54 6.06
CA ARG A 181 9.24 -30.15 6.00
C ARG A 181 9.22 -29.57 4.58
N SER A 182 10.03 -30.10 3.67
CA SER A 182 10.13 -29.61 2.29
C SER A 182 8.88 -29.84 1.45
N ILE A 183 7.94 -30.67 1.92
CA ILE A 183 6.66 -30.91 1.24
C ILE A 183 5.51 -30.08 1.82
N TRP A 184 5.77 -29.31 2.88
CA TRP A 184 4.76 -28.45 3.50
C TRP A 184 4.55 -27.20 2.64
N THR A 185 3.32 -26.70 2.58
CA THR A 185 3.03 -25.42 1.94
C THR A 185 3.69 -24.27 2.71
N ILE A 186 3.84 -23.12 2.06
CA ILE A 186 4.39 -21.90 2.67
C ILE A 186 3.60 -21.52 3.93
N ALA A 187 2.26 -21.61 3.87
CA ALA A 187 1.39 -21.37 5.02
C ALA A 187 1.60 -22.36 6.17
N GLN A 188 1.79 -23.65 5.87
CA GLN A 188 2.09 -24.67 6.87
C GLN A 188 3.45 -24.42 7.55
N GLN A 189 4.49 -24.13 6.76
CA GLN A 189 5.82 -23.82 7.28
C GLN A 189 5.81 -22.56 8.15
N THR A 190 5.12 -21.52 7.70
CA THR A 190 4.93 -20.25 8.40
C THR A 190 4.20 -20.46 9.74
N CYS A 191 3.06 -21.15 9.72
CA CYS A 191 2.31 -21.45 10.94
C CYS A 191 3.14 -22.25 11.93
N TYR A 192 3.81 -23.32 11.48
CA TYR A 192 4.60 -24.16 12.37
C TYR A 192 5.70 -23.34 13.04
N TYR A 193 6.45 -22.57 12.24
CA TYR A 193 7.54 -21.74 12.73
C TYR A 193 7.03 -20.77 13.81
N ASP A 194 5.96 -20.02 13.52
CA ASP A 194 5.42 -19.02 14.44
C ASP A 194 4.92 -19.61 15.75
N ILE A 195 4.20 -20.74 15.71
CA ILE A 195 3.79 -21.41 16.96
C ILE A 195 5.01 -21.92 17.71
N ALA A 196 6.00 -22.50 17.02
CA ALA A 196 7.17 -23.08 17.67
C ALA A 196 8.06 -22.03 18.37
N VAL A 197 8.18 -20.81 17.82
CA VAL A 197 9.00 -19.74 18.43
C VAL A 197 8.23 -18.88 19.43
N THR A 198 6.91 -18.73 19.29
CA THR A 198 6.10 -17.85 20.15
C THR A 198 5.22 -18.59 21.15
N ASN A 199 5.00 -19.90 20.95
CA ASN A 199 4.01 -20.70 21.64
C ASN A 199 2.57 -20.12 21.56
N ASN A 200 2.28 -19.40 20.46
CA ASN A 200 0.97 -18.76 20.22
C ASN A 200 0.29 -19.35 18.98
N THR A 201 -0.69 -20.22 19.21
CA THR A 201 -1.47 -20.87 18.15
C THR A 201 -2.23 -19.88 17.28
N SER A 202 -2.86 -18.86 17.87
CA SER A 202 -3.63 -17.86 17.12
C SER A 202 -2.72 -17.05 16.18
N LEU A 203 -1.51 -16.73 16.62
CA LEU A 203 -0.52 -16.05 15.78
C LEU A 203 -0.11 -16.92 14.60
N GLY A 204 0.28 -18.18 14.83
CA GLY A 204 0.68 -19.07 13.73
C GLY A 204 -0.44 -19.32 12.72
N GLN A 205 -1.69 -19.46 13.19
CA GLN A 205 -2.85 -19.58 12.30
C GLN A 205 -3.08 -18.30 11.49
N ALA A 206 -2.92 -17.12 12.10
CA ALA A 206 -3.06 -15.84 11.42
C ALA A 206 -1.97 -15.67 10.35
N SER A 207 -0.73 -16.06 10.67
CA SER A 207 0.38 -16.05 9.72
C SER A 207 0.22 -17.05 8.58
N ALA A 208 -0.41 -18.21 8.82
CA ALA A 208 -0.76 -19.15 7.73
C ALA A 208 -1.72 -18.49 6.73
N ILE A 209 -2.80 -17.87 7.23
CA ILE A 209 -3.75 -17.13 6.37
C ILE A 209 -3.02 -15.99 5.63
N ALA A 210 -2.08 -15.33 6.31
CA ALA A 210 -1.26 -14.27 5.71
C ALA A 210 -0.40 -14.78 4.55
N ALA A 211 0.27 -15.90 4.73
CA ALA A 211 1.06 -16.54 3.68
C ALA A 211 0.20 -16.97 2.48
N ASP A 212 -0.97 -17.58 2.73
CA ASP A 212 -1.89 -17.96 1.64
C ASP A 212 -2.41 -16.73 0.86
N ASN A 213 -2.70 -15.64 1.57
CA ASN A 213 -3.10 -14.38 0.93
C ASN A 213 -1.98 -13.79 0.06
N ILE A 214 -0.71 -13.87 0.48
CA ILE A 214 0.43 -13.39 -0.31
C ILE A 214 0.58 -14.18 -1.61
N ILE A 215 0.30 -15.48 -1.60
CA ILE A 215 0.27 -16.27 -2.84
C ILE A 215 -0.82 -15.73 -3.78
N GLN A 216 -2.02 -15.43 -3.29
CA GLN A 216 -3.06 -14.84 -4.14
C GLN A 216 -2.67 -13.44 -4.62
N VAL A 217 -2.06 -12.61 -3.78
CA VAL A 217 -1.59 -11.28 -4.17
C VAL A 217 -0.49 -11.37 -5.22
N SER A 218 0.46 -12.29 -5.09
CA SER A 218 1.52 -12.46 -6.09
C SER A 218 0.93 -12.89 -7.43
N ILE A 219 -0.12 -13.73 -7.41
CA ILE A 219 -0.91 -14.05 -8.60
C ILE A 219 -1.61 -12.81 -9.16
N ASP A 220 -2.22 -12.00 -8.30
CA ASP A 220 -2.95 -10.78 -8.67
C ASP A 220 -2.02 -9.68 -9.23
N GLN A 221 -0.76 -9.70 -8.81
CA GLN A 221 0.30 -8.81 -9.28
C GLN A 221 1.04 -9.36 -10.50
N ARG A 222 0.74 -10.58 -10.97
CA ARG A 222 1.27 -11.06 -12.25
C ARG A 222 0.65 -10.22 -13.35
N ASN A 223 1.35 -9.17 -13.77
CA ASN A 223 1.04 -8.32 -14.92
C ASN A 223 -0.47 -7.97 -15.02
N PRO A 224 -1.04 -7.23 -14.05
CA PRO A 224 -2.39 -6.69 -14.18
C PRO A 224 -2.49 -5.80 -15.43
N PRO A 225 -3.70 -5.46 -15.92
CA PRO A 225 -3.83 -4.59 -17.09
C PRO A 225 -2.96 -3.33 -16.99
N GLU A 226 -2.05 -3.13 -17.92
CA GLU A 226 -1.15 -1.98 -17.93
C GLU A 226 -1.80 -0.86 -18.73
N PHE A 227 -2.11 0.25 -18.05
CA PHE A 227 -2.55 1.46 -18.73
C PHE A 227 -1.47 1.98 -19.68
N ASN A 228 -1.89 2.69 -20.73
CA ASN A 228 -0.95 3.32 -21.67
C ASN A 228 0.09 4.18 -20.92
N LEU A 229 1.37 3.92 -21.18
CA LEU A 229 2.51 4.60 -20.55
C LEU A 229 2.51 6.12 -20.78
N ASP A 230 1.84 6.59 -21.84
CA ASP A 230 1.71 8.03 -22.14
C ASP A 230 0.68 8.74 -21.23
N LEU A 231 -0.06 8.02 -20.39
CA LEU A 231 -1.01 8.65 -19.47
C LEU A 231 -0.25 9.45 -18.40
N PRO A 232 -0.49 10.77 -18.32
CA PRO A 232 0.16 11.61 -17.33
C PRO A 232 -0.42 11.36 -15.93
N LEU A 233 0.37 11.68 -14.92
CA LEU A 233 -0.07 11.75 -13.51
C LEU A 233 -0.64 13.14 -13.16
N ILE A 234 -0.23 14.16 -13.93
CA ILE A 234 -0.67 15.55 -13.78
C ILE A 234 -0.95 16.14 -15.16
N ILE A 235 -2.10 16.79 -15.32
CA ILE A 235 -2.48 17.52 -16.53
C ILE A 235 -2.75 18.98 -16.17
N ILE A 236 -2.22 19.90 -16.98
CA ILE A 236 -2.51 21.33 -16.87
C ILE A 236 -3.33 21.75 -18.10
N ILE A 237 -4.51 22.33 -17.88
CA ILE A 237 -5.40 22.82 -18.94
C ILE A 237 -5.91 24.22 -18.65
N ASN A 238 -6.25 24.96 -19.70
CA ASN A 238 -6.91 26.25 -19.57
C ASN A 238 -8.41 26.06 -19.28
N GLU A 239 -8.98 26.95 -18.48
CA GLU A 239 -10.41 26.99 -18.20
C GLU A 239 -11.28 26.97 -19.47
N SER A 240 -12.38 26.20 -19.42
CA SER A 240 -13.32 25.95 -20.51
C SER A 240 -12.73 25.31 -21.78
N THR A 241 -11.52 24.75 -21.70
CA THR A 241 -10.96 23.96 -22.80
C THR A 241 -11.43 22.51 -22.66
N PRO A 242 -12.12 21.93 -23.67
CA PRO A 242 -12.56 20.55 -23.59
C PRO A 242 -11.36 19.60 -23.54
N MET A 243 -11.48 18.55 -22.75
CA MET A 243 -10.42 17.56 -22.53
C MET A 243 -10.95 16.16 -22.85
N ILE A 244 -10.12 15.39 -23.58
CA ILE A 244 -10.34 13.97 -23.87
C ILE A 244 -9.12 13.21 -23.38
N ILE A 245 -9.33 12.12 -22.64
CA ILE A 245 -8.26 11.22 -22.17
C ILE A 245 -8.65 9.78 -22.51
N ASN A 246 -7.69 9.03 -23.05
CA ASN A 246 -7.87 7.62 -23.35
C ASN A 246 -7.19 6.76 -22.28
N PHE A 247 -8.00 6.09 -21.45
CA PHE A 247 -7.55 5.22 -20.37
C PHE A 247 -7.45 3.73 -20.79
N THR A 248 -7.22 3.43 -22.08
CA THR A 248 -7.00 2.04 -22.51
C THR A 248 -5.82 1.42 -21.78
N ALA A 249 -6.00 0.16 -21.39
CA ALA A 249 -4.99 -0.71 -20.84
C ALA A 249 -4.80 -1.96 -21.71
N VAL A 250 -3.68 -2.64 -21.56
CA VAL A 250 -3.39 -3.92 -22.21
C VAL A 250 -3.13 -4.99 -21.16
N SER A 251 -3.58 -6.22 -21.41
CA SER A 251 -3.27 -7.37 -20.55
C SER A 251 -2.69 -8.48 -21.40
N GLN A 252 -1.69 -9.19 -20.88
CA GLN A 252 -1.12 -10.36 -21.54
C GLN A 252 -2.04 -11.58 -21.52
N TYR A 253 -3.09 -11.56 -20.69
CA TYR A 253 -3.97 -12.70 -20.46
C TYR A 253 -5.26 -12.67 -21.27
N THR A 254 -5.78 -11.47 -21.56
CA THR A 254 -7.07 -11.29 -22.22
C THR A 254 -7.16 -9.92 -22.91
N SER A 255 -7.89 -9.86 -24.02
CA SER A 255 -8.27 -8.60 -24.67
C SER A 255 -9.52 -7.95 -24.04
N ASN A 256 -10.25 -8.69 -23.21
CA ASN A 256 -11.46 -8.20 -22.56
C ASN A 256 -11.08 -7.57 -21.22
N ILE A 257 -11.14 -6.24 -21.19
CA ILE A 257 -10.83 -5.42 -20.01
C ILE A 257 -12.08 -4.60 -19.67
N VAL A 258 -12.48 -4.63 -18.41
CA VAL A 258 -13.60 -3.84 -17.87
C VAL A 258 -13.03 -2.57 -17.25
N TYR A 259 -13.51 -1.42 -17.73
CA TYR A 259 -13.11 -0.11 -17.19
C TYR A 259 -14.22 0.48 -16.32
N ASN A 260 -13.82 1.19 -15.26
CA ASN A 260 -14.75 1.96 -14.44
C ASN A 260 -14.13 3.30 -14.02
N LEU A 261 -14.91 4.38 -14.16
CA LEU A 261 -14.58 5.66 -13.54
C LEU A 261 -14.96 5.61 -12.05
N ILE A 262 -13.94 5.64 -11.19
CA ILE A 262 -14.11 5.67 -9.73
C ILE A 262 -14.27 7.10 -9.23
N ARG A 263 -13.55 8.05 -9.85
CA ARG A 263 -13.61 9.47 -9.51
C ARG A 263 -13.44 10.33 -10.76
N GLY A 264 -14.21 11.41 -10.83
CA GLY A 264 -14.03 12.47 -11.81
C GLY A 264 -14.99 13.64 -11.53
N PRO A 265 -14.84 14.75 -12.28
CA PRO A 265 -15.77 15.86 -12.24
C PRO A 265 -17.20 15.40 -12.56
N PHE A 266 -18.20 15.90 -11.84
CA PHE A 266 -19.60 15.51 -12.05
C PHE A 266 -20.11 15.82 -13.47
N SER A 267 -19.59 16.88 -14.09
CA SER A 267 -19.95 17.27 -15.47
C SER A 267 -19.22 16.47 -16.55
N ALA A 268 -18.32 15.56 -16.17
CA ALA A 268 -17.59 14.72 -17.11
C ALA A 268 -18.37 13.45 -17.43
N THR A 269 -18.04 12.84 -18.56
CA THR A 269 -18.59 11.55 -19.01
C THR A 269 -17.45 10.57 -19.21
N PHE A 270 -17.72 9.29 -18.93
CA PHE A 270 -16.77 8.21 -19.17
C PHE A 270 -17.47 7.02 -19.83
N ASP A 271 -16.86 6.49 -20.88
CA ASP A 271 -17.33 5.30 -21.58
C ASP A 271 -16.58 4.07 -21.05
N ASN A 272 -17.31 3.18 -20.37
CA ASN A 272 -16.75 1.96 -19.76
C ASN A 272 -16.30 0.92 -20.80
N GLU A 273 -16.74 1.01 -22.06
CA GLU A 273 -16.34 0.09 -23.13
C GLU A 273 -15.08 0.57 -23.85
N THR A 274 -15.00 1.88 -24.14
CA THR A 274 -13.88 2.46 -24.89
C THR A 274 -12.78 3.05 -24.00
N ALA A 275 -13.02 3.14 -22.68
CA ALA A 275 -12.15 3.80 -21.70
C ALA A 275 -11.88 5.30 -22.00
N ILE A 276 -12.79 5.95 -22.76
CA ILE A 276 -12.65 7.36 -23.10
C ILE A 276 -13.31 8.22 -22.03
N PHE A 277 -12.50 9.09 -21.43
CA PHE A 277 -12.96 10.16 -20.54
C PHE A 277 -13.14 11.45 -21.33
N TYR A 278 -14.25 12.15 -21.11
CA TYR A 278 -14.55 13.42 -21.73
C TYR A 278 -15.03 14.47 -20.73
N TRP A 279 -14.44 15.65 -20.76
CA TRP A 279 -14.86 16.79 -19.94
C TRP A 279 -14.96 18.06 -20.78
N GLN A 280 -16.19 18.51 -21.01
CA GLN A 280 -16.50 19.58 -21.96
C GLN A 280 -16.07 20.98 -21.48
N ASN A 281 -16.39 21.33 -20.23
CA ASN A 281 -16.24 22.69 -19.70
C ASN A 281 -15.62 22.67 -18.29
N PRO A 282 -14.28 22.46 -18.17
CA PRO A 282 -13.59 22.53 -16.89
C PRO A 282 -13.62 23.97 -16.32
N SER A 283 -13.94 24.13 -15.03
CA SER A 283 -13.94 25.43 -14.34
C SER A 283 -12.76 25.56 -13.37
N LEU A 284 -12.31 26.77 -13.07
CA LEU A 284 -11.29 27.01 -12.02
C LEU A 284 -11.69 26.43 -10.66
N ASN A 285 -12.98 26.36 -10.35
CA ASN A 285 -13.48 25.75 -9.11
C ASN A 285 -13.23 24.24 -9.04
N ASP A 286 -13.02 23.59 -10.19
CA ASP A 286 -12.74 22.17 -10.30
C ASP A 286 -11.23 21.88 -10.35
N SER A 287 -10.36 22.90 -10.18
CA SER A 287 -8.91 22.68 -10.19
C SER A 287 -8.49 21.74 -9.06
N ASN A 288 -7.46 20.94 -9.31
CA ASN A 288 -6.99 19.85 -8.45
C ASN A 288 -8.00 18.70 -8.33
N THR A 289 -8.95 18.59 -9.25
CA THR A 289 -9.80 17.40 -9.35
C THR A 289 -8.98 16.20 -9.82
N ALA A 290 -9.06 15.11 -9.06
CA ALA A 290 -8.49 13.83 -9.48
C ALA A 290 -9.47 13.04 -10.33
N ILE A 291 -8.97 12.45 -11.41
CA ILE A 291 -9.67 11.48 -12.26
C ILE A 291 -9.05 10.12 -11.97
N ARG A 292 -9.86 9.16 -11.54
CA ARG A 292 -9.43 7.81 -11.17
C ARG A 292 -10.20 6.78 -11.97
N VAL A 293 -9.48 5.97 -12.73
CA VAL A 293 -10.03 4.90 -13.56
C VAL A 293 -9.40 3.57 -13.16
N THR A 294 -10.21 2.53 -13.07
CA THR A 294 -9.73 1.16 -12.89
C THR A 294 -9.86 0.37 -14.18
N ALA A 295 -8.88 -0.48 -14.47
CA ALA A 295 -8.92 -1.47 -15.53
C ALA A 295 -8.85 -2.86 -14.90
N ARG A 296 -9.76 -3.75 -15.30
CA ARG A 296 -9.86 -5.10 -14.76
C ARG A 296 -9.89 -6.12 -15.87
N ASP A 297 -8.98 -7.10 -15.83
CA ASP A 297 -9.03 -8.20 -16.79
C ASP A 297 -10.15 -9.19 -16.42
N THR A 298 -10.81 -9.81 -17.40
CA THR A 298 -11.94 -10.70 -17.15
C THR A 298 -11.57 -12.17 -16.88
N LEU A 299 -10.32 -12.59 -17.14
CA LEU A 299 -9.89 -13.98 -17.01
C LEU A 299 -9.44 -14.29 -15.58
N TYR A 300 -8.59 -13.44 -15.02
CA TYR A 300 -8.02 -13.57 -13.68
C TYR A 300 -8.52 -12.51 -12.70
N ASN A 301 -9.34 -11.55 -13.16
CA ASN A 301 -9.94 -10.51 -12.31
C ASN A 301 -8.90 -9.54 -11.71
N LEU A 302 -7.72 -9.45 -12.32
CA LEU A 302 -6.61 -8.58 -11.94
C LEU A 302 -7.00 -7.14 -12.16
N LEU A 303 -6.72 -6.29 -11.17
CA LEU A 303 -7.14 -4.90 -11.13
C LEU A 303 -5.93 -3.98 -11.14
N SER A 304 -5.92 -3.03 -12.08
CA SER A 304 -5.03 -1.87 -12.04
C SER A 304 -5.83 -0.59 -11.90
N THR A 305 -5.18 0.46 -11.42
CA THR A 305 -5.78 1.79 -11.25
C THR A 305 -4.82 2.83 -11.81
N HIS A 306 -5.35 3.75 -12.62
CA HIS A 306 -4.66 4.98 -12.99
C HIS A 306 -5.38 6.16 -12.35
N GLU A 307 -4.62 7.04 -11.70
CA GLU A 307 -5.13 8.29 -11.14
C GLU A 307 -4.29 9.44 -11.69
N LEU A 308 -4.95 10.52 -12.10
CA LEU A 308 -4.30 11.76 -12.51
C LEU A 308 -4.99 12.96 -11.90
N VAL A 309 -4.25 14.04 -11.70
CA VAL A 309 -4.76 15.32 -11.18
C VAL A 309 -4.82 16.34 -12.31
N VAL A 310 -5.94 17.06 -12.40
CA VAL A 310 -6.13 18.15 -13.36
C VAL A 310 -5.95 19.48 -12.66
N HIS A 311 -4.94 20.25 -13.06
CA HIS A 311 -4.79 21.65 -12.68
C HIS A 311 -5.39 22.54 -13.77
N ILE A 312 -6.31 23.40 -13.38
CA ILE A 312 -6.98 24.31 -14.30
C ILE A 312 -6.42 25.70 -14.08
N VAL A 313 -5.86 26.28 -15.14
CA VAL A 313 -5.32 27.64 -15.12
C VAL A 313 -6.29 28.61 -15.78
N GLY A 314 -6.33 29.83 -15.25
CA GLY A 314 -7.17 30.89 -15.80
C GLY A 314 -6.72 31.19 -17.23
N ARG A 315 -7.69 31.50 -18.10
CA ARG A 315 -7.35 31.96 -19.44
C ARG A 315 -6.61 33.28 -19.30
N ASN A 316 -5.32 33.33 -19.64
CA ASN A 316 -4.61 34.60 -19.75
C ASN A 316 -5.26 35.37 -20.91
N ILE A 317 -6.14 36.30 -20.56
CA ILE A 317 -6.54 37.34 -21.48
C ILE A 317 -5.34 38.28 -21.54
N ASP A 318 -4.55 38.19 -22.61
CA ASP A 318 -3.64 39.27 -22.99
C ASP A 318 -4.50 40.47 -23.39
N GLU A 319 -4.98 41.21 -22.38
CA GLU A 319 -5.57 42.52 -22.52
C GLU A 319 -4.67 43.53 -21.84
N THR A 320 -3.87 44.20 -22.68
CA THR A 320 -3.42 45.57 -22.49
C THR A 320 -4.46 46.38 -21.69
N THR A 321 -4.15 46.71 -20.44
CA THR A 321 -4.89 47.73 -19.71
C THR A 321 -3.96 48.62 -18.89
N THR A 322 -3.76 49.79 -19.45
CA THR A 322 -3.68 51.08 -18.77
C THR A 322 -4.35 51.11 -17.39
N SER A 323 -3.56 51.59 -16.42
CA SER A 323 -3.94 52.30 -15.18
C SER A 323 -5.42 52.60 -14.95
N THR A 324 -5.94 52.23 -13.78
CA THR A 324 -6.17 53.21 -12.69
C THR A 324 -6.58 52.55 -11.37
N SER A 325 -6.19 53.26 -10.32
CA SER A 325 -6.26 53.03 -8.87
C SER A 325 -7.66 53.01 -8.25
N SER A 326 -7.83 52.29 -7.13
CA SER A 326 -8.19 52.83 -5.78
C SER A 326 -8.56 51.70 -4.81
N THR A 327 -7.81 51.51 -3.71
CA THR A 327 -8.09 51.96 -2.32
C THR A 327 -8.92 50.94 -1.52
N THR A 328 -8.29 50.02 -0.79
CA THR A 328 -8.11 50.01 0.69
C THR A 328 -9.38 49.74 1.51
N SER A 329 -9.42 48.61 2.23
CA SER A 329 -9.72 48.62 3.67
C SER A 329 -9.46 47.26 4.33
N THR A 330 -8.92 47.35 5.53
CA THR A 330 -8.18 46.36 6.29
C THR A 330 -9.07 45.57 7.24
N THR A 331 -8.69 44.30 7.39
CA THR A 331 -8.83 43.33 8.48
C THR A 331 -9.47 43.77 9.80
N THR A 332 -10.33 42.91 10.35
CA THR A 332 -10.51 42.81 11.80
C THR A 332 -10.58 41.35 12.22
N THR A 333 -9.63 40.97 13.06
CA THR A 333 -9.46 39.65 13.68
C THR A 333 -10.18 39.64 15.03
N THR A 334 -10.86 38.55 15.37
CA THR A 334 -11.21 38.26 16.77
C THR A 334 -11.03 36.77 17.06
N THR A 335 -10.11 36.52 17.98
CA THR A 335 -9.78 35.28 18.67
C THR A 335 -10.85 34.87 19.69
N SER A 336 -11.08 33.56 19.86
CA SER A 336 -11.46 33.01 21.16
C SER A 336 -10.96 31.58 21.37
N THR A 337 -10.37 31.41 22.54
CA THR A 337 -9.71 30.28 23.21
C THR A 337 -10.55 29.01 23.41
N THR A 338 -9.90 27.85 23.28
CA THR A 338 -10.37 26.51 23.70
C THR A 338 -9.79 26.09 25.06
N SER A 339 -10.65 25.51 25.90
CA SER A 339 -10.31 24.87 27.18
C SER A 339 -10.10 23.36 27.00
N SER A 340 -9.09 22.84 27.70
CA SER A 340 -8.70 21.43 27.73
C SER A 340 -9.61 20.56 28.61
N SER A 341 -9.82 19.30 28.19
CA SER A 341 -10.00 18.18 29.12
C SER A 341 -9.42 16.89 28.52
N ARG A 342 -8.52 16.26 29.27
CA ARG A 342 -7.93 14.94 29.03
C ARG A 342 -8.94 13.85 29.38
N GLU A 343 -9.05 12.83 28.53
CA GLU A 343 -9.40 11.48 28.96
C GLU A 343 -8.47 10.46 28.28
N SER A 344 -8.05 9.48 29.08
CA SER A 344 -7.16 8.39 28.76
C SER A 344 -7.93 7.19 28.22
N SER A 345 -7.40 6.50 27.21
CA SER A 345 -7.80 5.13 26.90
C SER A 345 -6.59 4.30 26.50
N ASP A 346 -6.48 3.15 27.15
CA ASP A 346 -5.42 2.15 27.07
C ASP A 346 -5.12 1.69 25.62
N GLY A 347 -3.84 1.76 25.25
CA GLY A 347 -3.33 1.27 23.97
C GLY A 347 -2.88 -0.18 24.05
N TYR A 348 -3.36 -1.00 23.11
CA TYR A 348 -2.80 -2.32 22.83
C TYR A 348 -1.40 -2.17 22.21
N VAL A 349 -0.42 -2.86 22.79
CA VAL A 349 0.96 -2.93 22.27
C VAL A 349 0.98 -3.92 21.11
N ILE A 350 1.17 -3.42 19.89
CA ILE A 350 1.41 -4.24 18.69
C ILE A 350 2.91 -4.56 18.64
N LEU A 351 3.27 -5.80 18.97
CA LEU A 351 4.61 -6.34 18.74
C LEU A 351 4.74 -6.73 17.27
N VAL A 352 5.28 -5.84 16.43
CA VAL A 352 5.64 -6.18 15.04
C VAL A 352 7.01 -6.85 15.06
N SER A 353 7.02 -8.18 15.02
CA SER A 353 8.24 -8.97 14.82
C SER A 353 8.81 -8.69 13.42
N SER A 354 9.93 -8.00 13.36
CA SER A 354 10.63 -7.57 12.14
C SER A 354 11.23 -8.70 11.29
N ILE A 355 10.98 -9.96 11.68
CA ILE A 355 11.55 -11.17 11.05
C ILE A 355 10.70 -11.63 9.86
N PHE A 356 9.39 -11.39 9.88
CA PHE A 356 8.46 -12.00 8.93
C PHE A 356 8.33 -11.28 7.58
N VAL A 357 8.68 -9.99 7.54
CA VAL A 357 8.72 -9.22 6.28
C VAL A 357 9.81 -9.78 5.35
N LEU A 358 10.91 -10.31 5.89
CA LEU A 358 12.01 -10.85 5.08
C LEU A 358 11.78 -12.29 4.57
N MET A 359 11.09 -13.16 5.32
CA MET A 359 10.83 -14.54 4.85
C MET A 359 9.83 -14.58 3.68
N ASN A 360 8.78 -13.76 3.70
CA ASN A 360 7.81 -13.71 2.59
C ASN A 360 8.35 -12.98 1.35
N ILE A 361 9.21 -11.97 1.52
CA ILE A 361 9.90 -11.32 0.39
C ILE A 361 10.77 -12.32 -0.39
N ILE A 362 11.33 -13.34 0.26
CA ILE A 362 12.26 -14.29 -0.38
C ILE A 362 11.54 -15.33 -1.24
N GLU A 363 10.34 -15.77 -0.87
CA GLU A 363 9.56 -16.72 -1.69
C GLU A 363 8.74 -16.04 -2.80
N ILE A 364 8.52 -14.72 -2.73
CA ILE A 364 8.03 -13.93 -3.88
C ILE A 364 9.05 -14.02 -5.04
N PHE A 365 10.36 -14.03 -4.76
CA PHE A 365 11.41 -14.25 -5.77
C PHE A 365 11.44 -15.67 -6.37
N TYR A 366 10.64 -16.61 -5.87
CA TYR A 366 10.51 -17.94 -6.48
C TYR A 366 9.42 -18.00 -7.57
N TYR A 367 8.58 -16.96 -7.68
CA TYR A 367 7.42 -16.95 -8.59
C TYR A 367 7.33 -15.73 -9.52
N CYS A 368 8.32 -14.82 -9.51
CA CYS A 368 8.52 -13.79 -10.53
C CYS A 368 9.44 -14.27 -11.66
#